data_AF-A0A524NMJ0-F1
#
_entry.id   AF-A0A524NMJ0-F1
#
_cell.length_a   1.000
_cell.length_b   1.000
_cell.length_c   1.000
_cell.angle_alpha   90.00
_cell.angle_beta   90.00
_cell.angle_gamma   90.00
#
_symmetry.space_group_name_H-M   'P 1'
#
loop_
_entity.id
_entity.type
_entity.pdbx_description
1 polymer ?
#
loop_
_entity_poly.entity_id
_entity_poly.type
_entity_poly.pdbx_seq_one_letter_code
_entity_poly.pdbx_strand_id
1 'polypeptide(L)'
;MGWNFDDMWSSVGEQVQGLFDAFDEETREGGLASLMSPIDPFNRSAVLTPIVAAAGVVGVVMLSGIAVGAMITTVSALMAVYYLLTAVFGYEISFAVPAQQQR
;
A
#
# COMPACT_ATOMS: atom_id res chain seq x y z
N MET A 1 19.95 -15.11 13.92
CA MET A 1 19.55 -14.18 12.85
C MET A 1 18.75 -13.07 13.50
N GLY A 2 19.39 -11.93 13.76
CA GLY A 2 18.67 -10.75 14.26
C GLY A 2 17.86 -10.17 13.11
N TRP A 3 16.55 -10.14 13.25
CA TRP A 3 15.67 -9.44 12.31
C TRP A 3 15.89 -7.94 12.50
N ASN A 4 16.44 -7.27 11.49
CA ASN A 4 16.68 -5.83 11.54
C ASN A 4 15.50 -5.12 10.86
N PHE A 5 14.49 -4.77 11.66
CA PHE A 5 13.24 -4.20 11.18
C PHE A 5 13.44 -2.85 10.46
N ASP A 6 14.45 -2.09 10.86
CA ASP A 6 14.79 -0.81 10.25
C ASP A 6 15.25 -0.97 8.80
N ASP A 7 16.07 -1.99 8.51
CA ASP A 7 16.55 -2.29 7.16
C ASP A 7 15.41 -2.82 6.26
N MET A 8 14.47 -3.55 6.85
CA MET A 8 13.32 -4.06 6.11
C MET A 8 12.33 -2.93 5.79
N TRP A 9 12.15 -1.99 6.72
CA TRP A 9 11.27 -0.85 6.52
C TRP A 9 11.88 0.19 5.56
N SER A 10 13.19 0.41 5.62
CA SER A 10 13.88 1.27 4.64
C SER A 10 13.80 0.67 3.24
N SER A 11 13.98 -0.65 3.08
CA SER A 11 13.86 -1.32 1.79
C SER A 11 12.44 -1.21 1.20
N VAL A 12 11.40 -1.38 2.03
CA VAL A 12 10.00 -1.15 1.61
C VAL A 12 9.78 0.31 1.24
N GLY A 13 10.32 1.24 2.03
CA GLY A 13 10.24 2.68 1.78
C GLY A 13 10.90 3.08 0.46
N GLU A 14 12.11 2.61 0.19
CA GLU A 14 12.86 2.84 -1.04
C GLU A 14 12.14 2.27 -2.26
N GLN A 15 11.55 1.07 -2.12
CA GLN A 15 10.80 0.45 -3.22
C GLN A 15 9.50 1.20 -3.52
N VAL A 16 8.79 1.65 -2.49
CA VAL A 16 7.59 2.48 -2.63
C VAL A 16 7.93 3.84 -3.21
N GLN A 17 9.02 4.46 -2.74
CA GLN A 17 9.49 5.74 -3.23
C GLN A 17 9.93 5.65 -4.70
N GLY A 18 10.65 4.61 -5.09
CA GLY A 18 11.01 4.37 -6.49
C GLY A 18 9.78 4.15 -7.40
N LEU A 19 8.72 3.53 -6.88
CA LEU A 19 7.45 3.40 -7.60
C LEU A 19 6.76 4.76 -7.81
N PHE A 20 6.80 5.61 -6.79
CA PHE A 20 6.25 6.98 -6.86
C PHE A 20 7.08 7.88 -7.77
N ASP A 21 8.41 7.81 -7.69
CA ASP A 21 9.32 8.59 -8.53
C ASP A 21 9.14 8.21 -10.01
N ALA A 22 9.02 6.91 -10.32
CA ALA A 22 8.73 6.44 -11.67
C ALA A 22 7.35 6.91 -12.18
N PHE A 23 6.34 6.93 -11.30
CA PHE A 23 5.01 7.42 -11.63
C PHE A 23 5.00 8.94 -11.88
N ASP A 24 5.73 9.71 -11.07
CA ASP A 24 5.85 11.17 -11.22
C ASP A 24 6.61 11.53 -12.50
N GLU A 25 7.69 10.82 -12.81
CA GLU A 25 8.47 11.01 -14.04
C GLU A 25 7.63 10.68 -15.28
N GLU A 26 6.92 9.54 -15.30
CA GLU A 26 6.00 9.18 -16.40
C GLU A 26 4.86 10.21 -16.56
N THR A 27 4.35 10.75 -15.45
CA THR A 27 3.31 11.79 -15.48
C THR A 27 3.85 13.13 -15.99
N ARG A 28 5.13 13.44 -15.75
CA ARG A 28 5.82 14.64 -16.24
C ARG A 28 6.21 14.54 -17.70
N GLU A 29 6.73 13.39 -18.14
CA GLU A 29 7.22 13.16 -19.51
C GLU A 29 6.08 12.83 -20.50
N GLY A 30 5.13 11.97 -20.10
CA GLY A 30 3.97 11.61 -20.92
C GLY A 30 2.81 12.59 -20.80
N GLY A 31 2.75 13.36 -19.71
CA GLY A 31 1.62 14.21 -19.37
C GLY A 31 0.36 13.39 -19.01
N LEU A 32 -0.51 13.95 -18.18
CA LEU A 32 -1.90 13.44 -18.00
C LEU A 32 -2.66 13.28 -19.33
N ALA A 33 -2.17 13.92 -20.40
CA ALA A 33 -2.65 13.77 -21.77
C ALA A 33 -2.36 12.39 -22.37
N SER A 34 -1.27 11.71 -22.01
CA SER A 34 -0.98 10.33 -22.44
C SER A 34 -1.94 9.32 -21.80
N LEU A 35 -2.42 9.57 -20.57
CA LEU A 35 -3.49 8.79 -19.94
C LEU A 35 -4.86 9.00 -20.62
N MET A 36 -5.05 10.14 -21.30
CA MET A 36 -6.18 10.36 -22.21
C MET A 36 -5.91 9.83 -23.63
N SER A 37 -4.66 9.52 -23.97
CA SER A 37 -4.32 8.92 -25.25
C SER A 37 -4.76 7.45 -25.20
N PRO A 38 -5.65 7.04 -26.11
CA PRO A 38 -6.11 5.66 -26.12
C PRO A 38 -4.95 4.69 -26.39
N ILE A 39 -4.74 3.73 -25.49
CA ILE A 39 -3.76 2.65 -25.65
C ILE A 39 -4.27 1.65 -26.71
N ASP A 40 -3.42 1.25 -27.67
CA ASP A 40 -3.74 0.19 -28.63
C ASP A 40 -4.03 -1.14 -27.89
N PRO A 41 -5.03 -1.96 -28.28
CA PRO A 41 -5.98 -1.83 -29.41
C PRO A 41 -7.27 -1.07 -29.08
N PHE A 42 -7.44 -0.60 -27.84
CA PHE A 42 -8.67 0.10 -27.40
C PHE A 42 -8.83 1.49 -28.03
N ASN A 43 -7.73 2.04 -28.56
CA ASN A 43 -7.68 3.17 -29.47
C ASN A 43 -8.68 3.13 -30.63
N ARG A 44 -8.97 1.95 -31.16
CA ARG A 44 -9.75 1.81 -32.40
C ARG A 44 -11.23 2.20 -32.26
N SER A 45 -11.72 2.38 -31.04
CA SER A 45 -13.11 2.73 -30.77
C SER A 45 -13.21 3.82 -29.72
N ALA A 46 -13.72 4.98 -30.12
CA ALA A 46 -13.92 6.14 -29.25
C ALA A 46 -14.83 5.86 -28.03
N VAL A 47 -15.57 4.75 -28.03
CA VAL A 47 -16.46 4.34 -26.93
C VAL A 47 -15.75 3.41 -25.93
N LEU A 48 -14.81 2.57 -26.39
CA LEU A 48 -14.15 1.58 -25.54
C LEU A 48 -13.10 2.22 -24.63
N THR A 49 -12.38 3.24 -25.10
CA THR A 49 -11.35 3.93 -24.33
C THR A 49 -11.84 4.48 -22.97
N PRO A 50 -12.92 5.30 -22.89
CA PRO A 50 -13.35 5.85 -21.60
C PRO A 50 -13.89 4.77 -20.65
N ILE A 51 -14.46 3.68 -21.18
CA ILE A 51 -14.98 2.57 -20.37
C ILE A 51 -13.82 1.81 -19.70
N VAL A 52 -12.76 1.51 -20.44
CA VAL A 52 -11.58 0.83 -19.89
C VAL A 52 -10.88 1.71 -18.84
N ALA A 53 -10.76 3.02 -19.10
CA ALA A 53 -10.22 3.96 -18.13
C ALA A 53 -11.06 3.99 -16.84
N ALA A 54 -12.39 4.08 -16.95
CA ALA A 54 -13.29 4.06 -15.80
C ALA A 54 -13.22 2.72 -15.03
N ALA A 55 -13.18 1.59 -15.73
CA ALA A 55 -13.04 0.27 -15.12
C ALA A 55 -11.71 0.12 -14.37
N GLY A 56 -10.61 0.68 -14.92
CA GLY A 56 -9.32 0.72 -14.24
C GLY A 56 -9.36 1.50 -12.93
N VAL A 57 -9.93 2.71 -12.94
CA VAL A 57 -10.09 3.53 -11.73
C VAL A 57 -10.94 2.82 -10.68
N VAL A 58 -12.08 2.24 -11.08
CA VAL A 58 -12.94 1.47 -10.17
C VAL A 58 -12.20 0.27 -9.59
N GLY A 59 -11.44 -0.45 -10.43
CA GLY A 59 -10.64 -1.59 -10.00
C GLY A 59 -9.59 -1.19 -8.95
N VAL A 60 -8.83 -0.12 -9.19
CA VAL A 60 -7.82 0.39 -8.25
C VAL A 60 -8.45 0.80 -6.93
N VAL A 61 -9.57 1.53 -6.96
CA VAL A 61 -10.28 1.96 -5.73
C VAL A 61 -10.79 0.76 -4.94
N MET A 62 -11.39 -0.22 -5.62
CA MET A 62 -11.91 -1.43 -4.98
C MET A 62 -10.78 -2.26 -4.36
N LEU A 63 -9.68 -2.45 -5.08
CA LEU A 63 -8.52 -3.20 -4.61
C LEU A 63 -7.87 -2.52 -3.40
N SER A 64 -7.75 -1.19 -3.44
CA SER A 64 -7.28 -0.38 -2.30
C SER A 64 -8.17 -0.57 -1.08
N GLY A 65 -9.50 -0.53 -1.25
CA GLY A 65 -10.45 -0.81 -0.17
C GLY A 65 -10.28 -2.20 0.44
N ILE A 66 -10.10 -3.23 -0.41
CA ILE A 66 -9.84 -4.61 0.04
C ILE A 66 -8.52 -4.68 0.83
N ALA A 67 -7.47 -4.03 0.36
CA ALA A 67 -6.17 -4.02 1.04
C ALA A 67 -6.28 -3.39 2.44
N VAL A 68 -6.96 -2.25 2.55
CA VAL A 68 -7.22 -1.59 3.85
C VAL A 68 -8.05 -2.50 4.76
N GLY A 69 -9.10 -3.14 4.24
CA GLY A 69 -9.92 -4.08 5.01
C GLY A 69 -9.12 -5.30 5.51
N ALA A 70 -8.23 -5.83 4.69
CA ALA A 70 -7.34 -6.94 5.05
C ALA A 70 -6.33 -6.51 6.14
N MET A 71 -5.78 -5.30 6.07
CA MET A 71 -4.91 -4.76 7.12
C MET A 71 -5.64 -4.65 8.46
N ILE A 72 -6.84 -4.06 8.47
CA ILE A 72 -7.65 -3.93 9.70
C ILE A 72 -7.98 -5.30 10.28
N THR A 73 -8.36 -6.25 9.43
CA THR A 73 -8.68 -7.62 9.85
C THR A 73 -7.46 -8.32 10.44
N THR A 74 -6.29 -8.15 9.83
CA THR A 74 -5.03 -8.71 10.33
C THR A 74 -4.66 -8.12 11.70
N VAL A 75 -4.75 -6.80 11.86
CA VAL A 75 -4.52 -6.13 13.16
C VAL A 75 -5.52 -6.62 14.21
N SER A 76 -6.79 -6.75 13.83
CA SER A 76 -7.84 -7.25 14.73
C SER A 76 -7.59 -8.70 15.15
N ALA A 77 -7.14 -9.55 14.23
CA ALA A 77 -6.75 -10.92 14.53
C ALA A 77 -5.55 -10.99 15.48
N LEU A 78 -4.52 -10.15 15.26
CA LEU A 78 -3.37 -10.05 16.16
C LEU A 78 -3.78 -9.58 17.56
N MET A 79 -4.70 -8.61 17.66
CA MET A 79 -5.27 -8.18 18.93
C MET A 79 -6.04 -9.31 19.62
N ALA A 80 -6.86 -10.07 18.88
CA ALA A 80 -7.58 -11.22 19.44
C ALA A 80 -6.61 -12.28 19.99
N VAL A 81 -5.52 -12.56 19.26
CA VAL A 81 -4.46 -13.47 19.72
C VAL A 81 -3.76 -12.92 20.97
N TYR A 82 -3.43 -11.62 20.99
CA TYR A 82 -2.87 -10.96 22.16
C TYR A 82 -3.76 -11.14 23.40
N TYR A 83 -5.06 -10.85 23.28
CA TYR A 83 -6.01 -11.04 24.36
C TYR A 83 -6.09 -12.49 24.82
N LEU A 84 -6.07 -13.44 23.89
CA LEU A 84 -6.09 -14.86 24.23
C LEU A 84 -4.81 -15.28 24.97
N LEU A 85 -3.65 -14.77 24.56
CA LEU A 85 -2.39 -15.02 25.25
C LEU A 85 -2.37 -14.44 26.66
N THR A 86 -2.84 -13.20 26.82
CA THR A 86 -2.92 -12.56 28.14
C THR A 86 -3.93 -13.25 29.06
N ALA A 87 -5.12 -13.58 28.55
CA ALA A 87 -6.17 -14.19 29.36
C ALA A 87 -5.85 -15.63 29.79
N VAL A 88 -5.23 -16.42 28.91
CA VAL A 88 -4.95 -17.84 29.18
C VAL A 88 -3.60 -18.04 29.88
N PHE A 89 -2.58 -17.29 29.47
CA PHE A 89 -1.20 -17.51 29.93
C PHE A 89 -0.67 -16.39 30.83
N GLY A 90 -1.40 -15.29 31.02
CA GLY A 90 -0.95 -14.16 31.85
C GLY A 90 0.24 -13.40 31.27
N TYR A 91 0.53 -13.55 29.97
CA TYR A 91 1.62 -12.82 29.31
C TYR A 91 1.21 -11.38 29.04
N GLU A 92 2.03 -10.43 29.51
CA GLU A 92 1.98 -9.02 29.10
C GLU A 92 3.14 -8.72 28.15
N ILE A 93 2.83 -8.15 26.98
CA ILE A 93 3.83 -7.67 26.03
C ILE A 93 4.07 -6.19 26.34
N SER A 94 5.23 -5.84 26.89
CA SER A 94 5.60 -4.44 27.08
C SER A 94 6.36 -3.91 25.87
N PHE A 95 5.86 -2.80 25.31
CA PHE A 95 6.56 -2.10 24.23
C PHE A 95 7.43 -1.01 24.87
N ALA A 96 8.74 -1.28 24.96
CA ALA A 96 9.70 -0.27 25.37
C ALA A 96 9.92 0.71 24.21
N VAL A 97 9.20 1.83 24.22
CA VAL A 97 9.49 2.95 23.31
C VAL A 97 10.78 3.62 23.81
N PRO A 98 11.88 3.63 23.03
CA PRO A 98 13.09 4.33 23.45
C PRO A 98 12.74 5.81 23.55
N ALA A 99 12.72 6.34 24.78
CA ALA A 99 12.53 7.76 25.01
C ALA A 99 13.64 8.51 24.26
N GLN A 100 13.25 9.33 23.29
CA GLN A 100 14.14 10.26 22.61
C GLN A 100 14.77 11.13 23.69
N GLN A 101 16.03 10.83 24.01
CA GLN A 101 16.79 11.52 25.03
C GLN A 101 17.10 12.92 24.50
N GLN A 102 16.22 13.87 24.84
CA GLN A 102 16.40 15.29 24.56
C GLN A 102 17.78 15.73 25.06
N ARG A 103 18.62 16.19 24.15
CA ARG A 103 19.79 17.00 24.42
C ARG A 103 19.62 18.35 23.73
#